data_AF-A0A328YM52-F1
#
_entry.id   AF-A0A328YM52-F1
#
_cell.length_a   1.000
_cell.length_b   1.000
_cell.length_c   1.000
_cell.angle_alpha   90.00
_cell.angle_beta   90.00
_cell.angle_gamma   90.00
#
_symmetry.space_group_name_H-M   'P 1'
#
loop_
_entity.id
_entity.type
_entity.pdbx_description
1 polymer ?
#
loop_
_entity_poly.entity_id
_entity_poly.type
_entity_poly.pdbx_seq_one_letter_code
_entity_poly.pdbx_strand_id
1 'polypeptide(L)'
;MGDLLIEQKVVEAKIAYLPPGISDFDFWRIPGGISESTNSQYVQARNWVAPRDPLVLDLDGDGIEAVGIDPSRPILFDHDGDGTKNATGWIKGDDGLVVLDRNGNGLIDSGQELFGDQTLRDAQPQAGQGLHYAHGYEALAAQDGNGDGVI
;
A
#
# COMPACT_ATOMS: atom_id res chain seq x y z
N MET A 1 14.01 24.56 34.51
CA MET A 1 15.20 23.73 34.23
C MET A 1 14.69 22.40 33.72
N GLY A 2 15.11 22.00 32.52
CA GLY A 2 14.83 20.69 31.94
C GLY A 2 13.70 20.71 30.91
N ASP A 3 14.06 20.88 29.64
CA ASP A 3 13.47 20.04 28.60
C ASP A 3 14.56 19.73 27.56
N LEU A 4 14.82 18.43 27.42
CA LEU A 4 15.82 17.83 26.56
C LEU A 4 15.10 17.40 25.28
N LEU A 5 15.16 18.22 24.23
CA LEU A 5 14.65 17.84 22.92
C LEU A 5 15.67 16.90 22.26
N ILE A 6 15.22 15.67 22.04
CA ILE A 6 15.95 14.61 21.34
C ILE A 6 15.95 14.96 19.84
N GLU A 7 17.05 15.51 19.35
CA GLU A 7 17.28 15.59 17.90
C GLU A 7 17.63 14.19 17.37
N GLN A 8 16.73 13.63 16.56
CA GLN A 8 17.04 12.47 15.73
C GLN A 8 18.09 12.87 14.68
N LYS A 9 19.35 12.49 14.91
CA LYS A 9 20.36 12.43 13.86
C LYS A 9 20.07 11.22 12.97
N VAL A 10 19.38 11.43 11.86
CA VAL A 10 19.44 10.51 10.73
C VAL A 10 20.82 10.72 10.08
N VAL A 11 21.70 9.72 10.21
CA VAL A 11 22.97 9.66 9.49
C VAL A 11 22.77 8.70 8.32
N GLU A 12 22.57 9.24 7.11
CA GLU A 12 22.63 8.43 5.89
C GLU A 12 24.00 8.55 5.20
N ALA A 13 24.44 7.41 4.70
CA ALA A 13 25.80 7.12 4.27
C ALA A 13 26.16 7.75 2.92
N LYS A 14 27.40 8.22 2.81
CA LYS A 14 28.04 8.74 1.59
C LYS A 14 28.97 7.65 1.05
N ILE A 15 28.66 7.04 -0.11
CA ILE A 15 29.71 6.55 -1.02
C ILE A 15 29.26 6.80 -2.46
N ALA A 16 29.69 7.92 -3.03
CA ALA A 16 29.74 8.10 -4.48
C ALA A 16 31.21 8.27 -4.87
N TYR A 17 31.65 7.50 -5.86
CA TYR A 17 32.99 7.57 -6.44
C TYR A 17 33.26 9.00 -6.95
N LEU A 18 34.33 9.63 -6.44
CA LEU A 18 34.72 10.97 -6.85
C LEU A 18 35.69 10.89 -8.03
N PRO A 19 35.43 11.59 -9.15
CA PRO A 19 36.43 11.75 -10.19
C PRO A 19 37.64 12.55 -9.66
N PRO A 20 38.85 12.33 -10.21
CA PRO A 20 40.05 13.01 -9.75
C PRO A 20 39.93 14.53 -9.88
N GLY A 21 40.12 15.27 -8.78
CA GLY A 21 40.18 16.74 -8.77
C GLY A 21 39.13 17.45 -7.90
N ILE A 22 38.18 16.73 -7.29
CA ILE A 22 37.25 17.31 -6.31
C ILE A 22 37.65 16.84 -4.91
N SER A 23 38.25 17.75 -4.12
CA SER A 23 38.76 17.44 -2.77
C SER A 23 37.73 17.61 -1.66
N ASP A 24 36.59 18.24 -1.94
CA ASP A 24 35.56 18.45 -0.93
C ASP A 24 34.17 18.56 -1.57
N PHE A 25 33.31 17.60 -1.28
CA PHE A 25 31.86 17.75 -1.49
C PHE A 25 31.31 18.33 -0.20
N ASP A 26 31.44 19.64 -0.06
CA ASP A 26 30.80 20.42 0.98
C ASP A 26 29.31 20.51 0.61
N PHE A 27 28.52 19.56 1.13
CA PHE A 27 27.09 19.42 0.81
C PHE A 27 26.28 20.70 1.08
N TRP A 28 26.82 21.60 1.91
CA TRP A 28 26.23 22.90 2.23
C TRP A 28 26.54 24.02 1.23
N ARG A 29 27.39 23.79 0.22
CA ARG A 29 27.86 24.82 -0.72
C ARG A 29 27.34 24.62 -2.15
N ILE A 30 26.18 23.99 -2.33
CA ILE A 30 25.44 24.08 -3.60
C ILE A 30 24.73 25.44 -3.61
N PRO A 31 25.15 26.43 -4.43
CA PRO A 31 24.45 27.70 -4.52
C PRO A 31 23.04 27.43 -5.05
N GLY A 32 22.02 27.61 -4.20
CA GLY A 32 20.61 27.40 -4.54
C GLY A 32 19.88 26.35 -3.69
N GLY A 33 20.60 25.48 -2.96
CA GLY A 33 19.98 24.41 -2.17
C GLY A 33 19.04 23.48 -2.97
N ILE A 34 18.43 22.49 -2.32
CA ILE A 34 17.22 21.89 -2.86
C ILE A 34 16.10 22.90 -2.60
N SER A 35 15.33 23.28 -3.62
CA SER A 35 14.23 24.21 -3.40
C SER A 35 13.22 23.62 -2.40
N GLU A 36 12.64 24.46 -1.55
CA GLU A 36 11.63 24.03 -0.58
C GLU A 36 10.47 23.27 -1.25
N SER A 37 10.09 23.69 -2.46
CA SER A 37 9.09 22.99 -3.29
C SER A 37 9.52 21.58 -3.68
N THR A 38 10.78 21.38 -4.07
CA THR A 38 11.32 20.06 -4.44
C THR A 38 11.35 19.15 -3.21
N ASN A 39 11.80 19.65 -2.06
CA ASN A 39 11.80 18.89 -0.82
C ASN A 39 10.37 18.52 -0.40
N SER A 40 9.43 19.47 -0.47
CA SER A 40 8.02 19.23 -0.15
C SER A 40 7.38 18.18 -1.06
N GLN A 41 7.61 18.27 -2.38
CA GLN A 41 7.12 17.29 -3.34
C GLN A 41 7.73 15.90 -3.11
N TYR A 42 9.03 15.82 -2.82
CA TYR A 42 9.69 14.56 -2.49
C TYR A 42 9.09 13.93 -1.23
N VAL A 43 8.90 14.70 -0.16
CA VAL A 43 8.29 14.23 1.08
C VAL A 43 6.84 13.78 0.85
N GLN A 44 6.06 14.52 0.06
CA GLN A 44 4.69 14.14 -0.30
C GLN A 44 4.64 12.85 -1.11
N ALA A 45 5.48 12.71 -2.13
CA ALA A 45 5.56 11.51 -2.95
C ALA A 45 6.00 10.28 -2.14
N ARG A 46 6.99 10.46 -1.26
CA ARG A 46 7.49 9.40 -0.38
C ARG A 46 6.45 8.94 0.65
N ASN A 47 5.58 9.85 1.10
CA ASN A 47 4.53 9.55 2.07
C ASN A 47 3.18 9.21 1.41
N TRP A 48 3.09 9.22 0.08
CA TRP A 48 1.87 8.88 -0.61
C TRP A 48 1.61 7.37 -0.49
N VAL A 49 0.44 7.02 0.07
CA VAL A 49 -0.04 5.65 0.14
C VAL A 49 -1.09 5.49 -0.94
N ALA A 50 -0.86 4.54 -1.85
CA ALA A 50 -1.83 4.20 -2.87
C ALA A 50 -3.13 3.71 -2.22
N PRO A 51 -4.31 4.23 -2.63
CA PRO A 51 -5.58 3.67 -2.22
C PRO A 51 -5.67 2.18 -2.57
N ARG A 52 -6.54 1.48 -1.85
CA ARG A 52 -6.81 0.06 -2.01
C ARG A 52 -8.31 -0.09 -2.14
N ASP A 53 -8.75 -0.80 -3.18
CA ASP A 53 -10.17 -0.93 -3.49
C ASP A 53 -10.56 -2.41 -3.46
N PRO A 54 -10.77 -2.99 -2.27
CA PRO A 54 -11.26 -4.34 -2.15
C PRO A 54 -12.72 -4.41 -2.60
N LEU A 55 -13.09 -5.53 -3.20
CA LEU A 55 -14.44 -5.82 -3.64
C LEU A 55 -15.31 -6.19 -2.43
N VAL A 56 -16.40 -5.43 -2.25
CA VAL A 56 -17.36 -5.60 -1.17
C VAL A 56 -18.72 -5.99 -1.75
N LEU A 57 -19.42 -6.87 -1.04
CA LEU A 57 -20.80 -7.26 -1.31
C LEU A 57 -21.70 -6.67 -0.23
N ASP A 58 -22.78 -6.05 -0.70
CA ASP A 58 -23.95 -5.72 0.09
C ASP A 58 -24.74 -7.02 0.33
N LEU A 59 -24.89 -7.43 1.60
CA LEU A 59 -25.53 -8.72 1.95
C LEU A 59 -26.96 -8.59 2.48
N ASP A 60 -27.41 -7.39 2.81
CA ASP A 60 -28.76 -7.16 3.35
C ASP A 60 -29.64 -6.25 2.48
N GLY A 61 -29.05 -5.66 1.44
CA GLY A 61 -29.70 -4.91 0.39
C GLY A 61 -29.93 -3.43 0.71
N ASP A 62 -29.22 -2.86 1.68
CA ASP A 62 -29.35 -1.45 2.06
C ASP A 62 -28.19 -0.54 1.57
N GLY A 63 -27.23 -1.15 0.86
CA GLY A 63 -26.06 -0.50 0.29
C GLY A 63 -24.77 -0.78 1.08
N ILE A 64 -23.62 -0.41 0.52
CA ILE A 64 -22.33 -0.66 1.17
C ILE A 64 -22.11 0.32 2.34
N GLU A 65 -21.81 -0.23 3.50
CA GLU A 65 -21.57 0.49 4.74
C GLU A 65 -20.16 0.26 5.30
N ALA A 66 -19.53 1.33 5.75
CA ALA A 66 -18.20 1.29 6.35
C ALA A 66 -18.13 2.08 7.66
N VAL A 67 -17.28 1.60 8.56
CA VAL A 67 -16.85 2.33 9.75
C VAL A 67 -15.50 2.98 9.51
N GLY A 68 -15.37 4.24 9.92
CA GLY A 68 -14.09 4.92 9.96
C GLY A 68 -13.16 4.34 11.04
N ILE A 69 -11.91 4.78 11.01
CA ILE A 69 -10.92 4.42 12.04
C ILE A 69 -11.42 4.90 13.42
N ASP A 70 -11.51 3.98 14.38
CA ASP A 70 -11.66 4.29 15.80
C ASP A 70 -10.27 4.36 16.46
N PRO A 71 -9.78 5.54 16.88
CA PRO A 71 -8.47 5.66 17.50
C PRO A 71 -8.33 4.93 18.85
N SER A 72 -9.46 4.64 19.52
CA SER A 72 -9.47 3.94 20.81
C SER A 72 -9.45 2.41 20.66
N ARG A 73 -9.95 1.91 19.53
CA ARG A 73 -10.07 0.48 19.21
C ARG A 73 -9.84 0.25 17.69
N PRO A 74 -8.64 0.54 17.18
CA PRO A 74 -8.40 0.48 15.75
C PRO A 74 -8.48 -0.95 15.22
N ILE A 75 -9.07 -1.12 14.05
CA ILE A 75 -8.93 -2.33 13.25
C ILE A 75 -7.58 -2.23 12.54
N LEU A 76 -6.73 -3.24 12.75
CA LEU A 76 -5.38 -3.31 12.17
C LEU A 76 -5.35 -4.38 11.08
N PHE A 77 -5.00 -3.99 9.87
CA PHE A 77 -4.91 -4.90 8.72
C PHE A 77 -3.69 -4.56 7.85
N ASP A 78 -3.08 -5.60 7.28
CA ASP A 78 -1.93 -5.47 6.37
C ASP A 78 -2.46 -5.35 4.94
N HIS A 79 -2.65 -4.12 4.46
CA HIS A 79 -3.34 -3.87 3.18
C HIS A 79 -2.50 -4.15 1.93
N ASP A 80 -1.17 -4.11 2.04
CA ASP A 80 -0.25 -4.33 0.92
C ASP A 80 0.57 -5.62 1.07
N GLY A 81 0.44 -6.32 2.19
CA GLY A 81 1.10 -7.59 2.45
C GLY A 81 2.59 -7.43 2.72
N ASP A 82 3.00 -6.30 3.28
CA ASP A 82 4.39 -6.05 3.68
C ASP A 82 4.73 -6.61 5.08
N GLY A 83 3.75 -7.20 5.76
CA GLY A 83 3.83 -7.75 7.12
C GLY A 83 3.46 -6.74 8.22
N THR A 84 3.20 -5.49 7.88
CA THR A 84 2.87 -4.41 8.82
C THR A 84 1.37 -4.11 8.80
N LYS A 85 0.72 -4.31 9.95
CA LYS A 85 -0.70 -3.97 10.09
C LYS A 85 -0.87 -2.49 10.42
N ASN A 86 -1.64 -1.79 9.59
CA ASN A 86 -1.97 -0.39 9.75
C ASN A 86 -3.42 -0.21 10.21
N ALA A 87 -3.68 0.83 10.99
CA ALA A 87 -5.04 1.18 11.39
C ALA A 87 -5.85 1.62 10.16
N THR A 88 -7.04 1.05 10.00
CA THR A 88 -7.87 1.28 8.83
C THR A 88 -9.35 1.38 9.17
N GLY A 89 -10.13 1.97 8.26
CA GLY A 89 -11.57 1.80 8.24
C GLY A 89 -11.91 0.36 7.81
N TRP A 90 -13.13 -0.06 8.07
CA TRP A 90 -13.56 -1.43 7.77
C TRP A 90 -15.02 -1.43 7.30
N ILE A 91 -15.38 -2.42 6.49
CA ILE A 91 -16.79 -2.71 6.19
C ILE A 91 -17.53 -3.09 7.46
N LYS A 92 -18.81 -2.71 7.55
CA LYS A 92 -19.65 -3.16 8.65
C LYS A 92 -19.96 -4.65 8.53
N GLY A 93 -20.45 -5.24 9.62
CA GLY A 93 -20.61 -6.70 9.73
C GLY A 93 -21.83 -7.28 9.03
N ASP A 94 -22.72 -6.42 8.54
CA ASP A 94 -23.82 -6.70 7.63
C ASP A 94 -23.36 -6.82 6.16
N ASP A 95 -22.18 -6.30 5.82
CA ASP A 95 -21.55 -6.46 4.50
C ASP A 95 -20.38 -7.46 4.51
N GLY A 96 -19.92 -7.85 3.30
CA GLY A 96 -18.86 -8.84 3.15
C GLY A 96 -17.74 -8.41 2.21
N LEU A 97 -16.48 -8.63 2.61
CA LEU A 97 -15.35 -8.64 1.67
C LEU A 97 -15.32 -9.95 0.88
N VAL A 98 -15.01 -9.87 -0.40
CA VAL A 98 -14.71 -11.05 -1.23
C VAL A 98 -13.24 -11.42 -1.03
N VAL A 99 -12.99 -12.66 -0.59
CA VAL A 99 -11.66 -13.11 -0.15
C VAL A 99 -11.31 -14.49 -0.70
N LEU A 100 -10.01 -14.76 -0.82
CA LEU A 100 -9.46 -16.08 -1.08
C LEU A 100 -8.15 -16.21 -0.30
N ASP A 101 -8.10 -17.21 0.59
CA ASP A 101 -6.86 -17.64 1.26
C ASP A 101 -5.91 -18.21 0.20
N ARG A 102 -5.03 -17.35 -0.32
CA ARG A 102 -4.15 -17.66 -1.45
C ARG A 102 -2.93 -18.45 -1.03
N ASN A 103 -2.51 -18.31 0.22
CA ASN A 103 -1.31 -18.96 0.74
C ASN A 103 -1.63 -20.28 1.48
N GLY A 104 -2.91 -20.57 1.73
CA GLY A 104 -3.41 -21.79 2.34
C GLY A 104 -3.16 -21.89 3.85
N ASN A 105 -3.01 -20.76 4.54
CA ASN A 105 -2.70 -20.74 5.98
C ASN A 105 -3.95 -20.81 6.88
N GLY A 106 -5.15 -20.79 6.30
CA GLY A 106 -6.43 -20.83 6.99
C GLY A 106 -6.89 -19.49 7.57
N LEU A 107 -6.22 -18.39 7.22
CA LEU A 107 -6.51 -17.03 7.66
C LEU A 107 -6.63 -16.11 6.44
N ILE A 108 -7.30 -14.98 6.62
CA ILE A 108 -7.21 -13.83 5.70
C ILE A 108 -6.49 -12.74 6.47
N ASP A 109 -5.18 -12.66 6.27
CA ASP A 109 -4.30 -11.85 7.10
C ASP A 109 -3.63 -10.69 6.36
N SER A 110 -3.79 -10.62 5.04
CA SER A 110 -3.29 -9.53 4.21
C SER A 110 -4.22 -9.15 3.04
N GLY A 111 -4.01 -7.95 2.49
CA GLY A 111 -4.69 -7.43 1.32
C GLY A 111 -4.42 -8.22 0.04
N GLN A 112 -3.38 -9.07 0.04
CA GLN A 112 -3.10 -9.98 -1.07
C GLN A 112 -4.18 -11.05 -1.23
N GLU A 113 -5.00 -11.26 -0.20
CA GLU A 113 -6.07 -12.28 -0.14
C GLU A 113 -7.47 -11.66 -0.32
N LEU A 114 -7.54 -10.34 -0.51
CA LEU A 114 -8.77 -9.65 -0.87
C LEU A 114 -8.90 -9.59 -2.39
N PHE A 115 -10.10 -9.79 -2.91
CA PHE A 115 -10.39 -9.44 -4.31
C PHE A 115 -10.46 -7.92 -4.44
N GLY A 116 -9.92 -7.36 -5.52
CA GLY A 116 -9.83 -5.92 -5.71
C GLY A 116 -8.81 -5.51 -6.77
N ASP A 117 -8.39 -4.25 -6.73
CA ASP A 117 -7.33 -3.70 -7.59
C ASP A 117 -5.91 -4.18 -7.20
N GLN A 118 -5.75 -4.82 -6.04
CA GLN A 118 -4.52 -5.47 -5.60
C GLN A 118 -4.49 -6.98 -5.81
N THR A 119 -5.51 -7.59 -6.41
CA THR A 119 -5.47 -9.04 -6.62
C THR A 119 -4.39 -9.42 -7.63
N LEU A 120 -3.48 -10.29 -7.24
CA LEU A 120 -2.42 -10.80 -8.09
C LEU A 120 -2.97 -11.75 -9.15
N ARG A 121 -2.43 -11.67 -10.36
CA ARG A 121 -2.70 -12.63 -11.42
C ARG A 121 -2.03 -13.97 -11.09
N ASP A 122 -2.76 -15.07 -11.29
CA ASP A 122 -2.26 -16.42 -11.00
C ASP A 122 -1.17 -16.86 -11.99
N ALA A 123 -1.22 -16.32 -13.21
CA ALA A 123 -0.23 -16.56 -14.26
C ALA A 123 0.66 -15.33 -14.45
N GLN A 124 1.91 -15.58 -14.86
CA GLN A 124 2.85 -14.52 -15.16
C GLN A 124 2.28 -13.59 -16.23
N PRO A 125 2.20 -12.26 -15.97
CA PRO A 125 1.63 -11.34 -16.93
C PRO A 125 2.45 -11.31 -18.22
N GLN A 126 1.75 -11.05 -19.33
CA GLN A 126 2.40 -10.85 -20.62
C GLN A 126 3.23 -9.55 -20.60
N ALA A 127 4.22 -9.43 -21.49
CA ALA A 127 5.03 -8.24 -21.57
C ALA A 127 4.15 -6.99 -21.79
N GLY A 128 4.21 -6.03 -20.85
CA GLY A 128 3.38 -4.83 -20.87
C GLY A 128 2.14 -4.88 -19.98
N GLN A 129 1.85 -6.00 -19.32
CA GLN A 129 0.80 -6.10 -18.30
C GLN A 129 1.36 -5.99 -16.88
N GLY A 130 0.58 -5.39 -15.98
CA GLY A 130 0.90 -5.34 -14.55
C GLY A 130 0.70 -6.68 -13.84
N LEU A 131 1.26 -6.82 -12.64
CA LEU A 131 1.13 -8.02 -11.81
C LEU A 131 -0.28 -8.23 -11.26
N HIS A 132 -1.06 -7.15 -11.13
CA HIS A 132 -2.43 -7.17 -10.62
C HIS A 132 -3.46 -7.11 -11.75
N TYR A 133 -4.70 -7.50 -11.43
CA TYR A 133 -5.85 -7.22 -12.28
C TYR A 133 -6.17 -5.72 -12.29
N ALA A 134 -6.89 -5.23 -13.32
CA ALA A 134 -7.24 -3.82 -13.41
C ALA A 134 -8.27 -3.41 -12.35
N HIS A 135 -9.11 -4.35 -11.91
CA HIS A 135 -10.13 -4.16 -10.88
C HIS A 135 -10.65 -5.52 -10.37
N GLY A 136 -11.34 -5.53 -9.22
CA GLY A 136 -11.82 -6.75 -8.56
C GLY A 136 -12.74 -7.64 -9.41
N TYR A 137 -13.56 -7.07 -10.29
CA TYR A 137 -14.41 -7.86 -11.20
C TYR A 137 -13.62 -8.67 -12.24
N GLU A 138 -12.47 -8.17 -12.71
CA GLU A 138 -11.61 -8.91 -13.64
C GLU A 138 -10.90 -10.05 -12.88
N ALA A 139 -10.51 -9.78 -11.64
CA ALA A 139 -9.91 -10.78 -10.76
C ALA A 139 -10.88 -11.93 -10.46
N LEU A 140 -12.15 -11.62 -10.18
CA LEU A 140 -13.20 -12.63 -10.00
C LEU A 140 -13.43 -13.45 -11.26
N ALA A 141 -13.59 -12.79 -12.42
CA ALA A 141 -13.82 -13.49 -13.68
C ALA A 141 -12.71 -14.48 -14.03
N ALA A 142 -11.47 -14.23 -13.58
CA ALA A 142 -10.37 -15.16 -13.77
C ALA A 142 -10.49 -16.47 -12.95
N GLN A 143 -11.41 -16.53 -11.97
CA GLN A 143 -11.71 -17.73 -11.19
C GLN A 143 -12.81 -18.60 -11.81
N ASP A 144 -13.43 -18.17 -12.92
CA ASP A 144 -14.41 -18.96 -13.67
C ASP A 144 -13.71 -20.14 -14.38
N GLY A 145 -13.60 -21.26 -13.68
CA GLY A 145 -12.88 -22.44 -14.17
C GLY A 145 -13.61 -23.19 -15.29
N ASN A 146 -14.93 -23.05 -15.40
CA ASN A 146 -15.76 -23.73 -16.42
C ASN A 146 -16.19 -22.82 -17.58
N GLY A 147 -15.94 -21.51 -17.49
CA GLY A 147 -16.13 -20.53 -18.55
C GLY A 147 -17.60 -20.27 -18.88
N ASP A 148 -18.50 -20.38 -17.90
CA ASP A 148 -19.93 -20.13 -18.11
C ASP A 148 -20.34 -18.67 -17.82
N GLY A 149 -19.40 -17.84 -17.39
CA GLY A 149 -19.62 -16.44 -17.05
C GLY A 149 -20.25 -16.26 -15.67
N VAL A 150 -20.28 -17.30 -14.84
CA VAL A 150 -20.75 -17.30 -13.45
C VAL A 150 -19.60 -17.78 -12.55
N ILE A 151 -19.46 -17.15 -11.39
CA ILE A 151 -18.54 -17.57 -10.32
C ILE A 151 -19.33 -18.31 -9.25
#